data_AF-A0A6A0IIU3-F1
#
_entry.id   AF-A0A6A0IIU3-F1
#
_cell.length_a   1.000
_cell.length_b   1.000
_cell.length_c   1.000
_cell.angle_alpha   90.00
_cell.angle_beta   90.00
_cell.angle_gamma   90.00
#
_symmetry.space_group_name_H-M   'P 1'
#
loop_
_entity.id
_entity.type
_entity.pdbx_description
1 polymer ?
#
loop_
_entity_poly.entity_id
_entity_poly.type
_entity_poly.pdbx_seq_one_letter_code
_entity_poly.pdbx_strand_id
1 'polypeptide(L)'
;MKGLLEGEWIAGWGPEERTVFVHRGGEIPARLYRVDTVTGAREPVRDVAPSDLASVTGVFPRITPDGRACAYNVPQFLSEIHLVEGLR
;
A
#
# COMPACT_ATOMS: atom_id res chain seq x y z
N MET A 1 -3.38 -2.32 18.01
CA MET A 1 -1.93 -2.52 17.73
C MET A 1 -1.25 -1.18 17.92
N LYS A 2 -0.18 -1.09 18.74
CA LYS A 2 0.56 0.18 18.85
C LYS A 2 1.35 0.45 17.58
N GLY A 3 1.54 1.73 17.26
CA GLY A 3 2.32 2.15 16.11
C GLY A 3 1.60 2.08 14.76
N LEU A 4 0.40 1.47 14.67
CA LEU A 4 -0.46 1.56 13.47
C LEU A 4 -1.16 2.92 13.44
N LEU A 5 -1.05 3.64 12.32
CA LEU A 5 -1.67 4.94 12.13
C LEU A 5 -3.00 4.82 11.36
N GLU A 6 -3.84 5.84 11.49
CA GLU A 6 -5.09 5.94 10.74
C GLU A 6 -4.83 5.97 9.22
N GLY A 7 -5.58 5.16 8.47
CA GLY A 7 -5.44 5.01 7.02
C GLY A 7 -4.32 4.04 6.58
N GLU A 8 -3.63 3.39 7.52
CA GLU A 8 -2.64 2.35 7.21
C GLU A 8 -3.24 0.96 7.07
N TRP A 9 -2.71 0.22 6.10
CA TRP A 9 -3.07 -1.16 5.78
C TRP A 9 -1.86 -2.06 6.06
N ILE A 10 -2.12 -3.30 6.50
CA ILE A 10 -1.06 -4.29 6.76
C ILE A 10 -0.64 -4.93 5.43
N ALA A 11 0.62 -4.76 5.06
CA ALA A 11 1.23 -5.40 3.89
C ALA A 11 1.68 -6.85 4.18
N GLY A 12 2.01 -7.16 5.44
CA GLY A 12 2.45 -8.49 5.86
C GLY A 12 2.91 -8.53 7.31
N TRP A 13 3.11 -9.73 7.83
CA TRP A 13 3.70 -9.96 9.16
C TRP A 13 5.19 -10.21 9.01
N GLY A 14 6.01 -9.67 9.90
CA GLY A 14 7.45 -9.92 9.93
C GLY A 14 7.81 -11.28 10.53
N PRO A 15 9.10 -11.60 10.63
CA PRO A 15 9.55 -12.91 11.12
C PRO A 15 9.45 -13.01 12.64
N GLU A 16 9.49 -11.86 13.33
CA GLU A 16 9.27 -11.75 14.77
C GLU A 16 7.76 -11.70 15.05
N GLU A 17 7.29 -12.38 16.11
CA GLU A 17 5.87 -12.46 16.52
C GLU A 17 5.19 -11.08 16.73
N ARG A 18 6.00 -10.01 16.78
CA ARG A 18 5.58 -8.66 17.16
C ARG A 18 5.81 -7.64 16.07
N THR A 19 6.24 -8.04 14.87
CA THR A 19 6.52 -7.10 13.77
C THR A 19 5.47 -7.19 12.67
N VAL A 20 5.03 -6.03 12.19
CA VAL A 20 4.18 -5.93 10.99
C VAL A 20 4.77 -4.94 10.01
N PHE A 21 4.50 -5.16 8.73
CA PHE A 21 4.76 -4.19 7.68
C PHE A 21 3.46 -3.48 7.34
N VAL A 22 3.50 -2.15 7.26
CA VAL A 22 2.34 -1.30 6.99
C VAL A 22 2.67 -0.30 5.89
N HIS A 23 1.63 0.15 5.19
CA HIS A 23 1.69 1.28 4.27
C HIS A 23 0.40 2.09 4.37
N ARG A 24 0.41 3.35 3.96
CA ARG A 24 -0.83 4.12 3.83
C ARG A 24 -1.55 3.72 2.54
N GLY A 25 -2.86 3.52 2.62
CA GLY A 25 -3.68 3.23 1.44
C GLY A 25 -3.72 4.42 0.48
N GLY A 26 -3.66 4.14 -0.84
CA GLY A 26 -3.80 5.18 -1.88
C GLY A 26 -2.56 6.06 -2.10
N GLU A 27 -1.44 5.80 -1.43
CA GLU A 27 -0.20 6.55 -1.67
C GLU A 27 0.59 6.01 -2.88
N ILE A 28 1.27 6.94 -3.56
CA ILE A 28 2.17 6.68 -4.69
C ILE A 28 3.42 7.58 -4.50
N PRO A 29 4.62 7.01 -4.29
CA PRO A 29 4.87 5.59 -4.02
C PRO A 29 4.26 5.15 -2.69
N ALA A 30 3.92 3.86 -2.56
CA ALA A 30 3.54 3.29 -1.27
C ALA A 30 4.80 3.13 -0.41
N ARG A 31 4.83 3.84 0.72
CA ARG A 31 5.95 3.79 1.68
C ARG A 31 5.71 2.67 2.68
N LEU A 32 6.62 1.69 2.73
CA LEU A 32 6.54 0.58 3.68
C LEU A 32 7.30 0.92 4.96
N TYR A 33 6.63 0.70 6.09
CA TYR A 33 7.21 0.80 7.42
C TYR A 33 7.15 -0.56 8.13
N ARG A 34 8.21 -0.91 8.84
CA ARG A 34 8.20 -1.97 9.84
C ARG A 34 7.79 -1.37 11.17
N VAL A 35 6.81 -1.99 11.83
CA VAL A 35 6.28 -1.54 13.12
C VAL A 35 6.45 -2.65 14.14
N ASP A 36 7.10 -2.34 15.25
CA ASP A 36 7.04 -3.15 16.46
C ASP A 36 5.70 -2.88 17.17
N THR A 37 4.87 -3.91 17.28
CA THR A 37 3.49 -3.80 17.75
C THR A 37 3.38 -3.62 19.28
N VAL A 38 4.48 -3.78 20.02
CA VAL A 38 4.56 -3.63 21.49
C VAL A 38 5.06 -2.25 21.87
N THR A 39 6.15 -1.79 21.26
CA THR A 39 6.76 -0.48 21.53
C THR A 39 6.12 0.63 20.70
N GLY A 40 5.58 0.29 19.53
CA GLY A 40 5.12 1.25 18.52
C GLY A 40 6.25 1.88 17.71
N ALA A 41 7.50 1.40 17.87
CA ALA A 41 8.63 1.87 17.08
C ALA A 41 8.40 1.61 15.59
N ARG A 42 8.78 2.58 14.75
CA ARG A 42 8.55 2.57 13.30
C ARG A 42 9.86 2.78 12.57
N GLU A 43 10.11 1.95 11.58
CA GLU A 43 11.31 2.03 10.75
C GLU A 43 10.94 2.00 9.26
N PRO A 44 11.49 2.89 8.42
CA PRO A 44 11.29 2.83 6.98
C PRO A 44 11.96 1.58 6.39
N VAL A 45 11.29 0.93 5.44
CA VAL A 45 11.82 -0.28 4.77
C VAL A 45 12.17 0.02 3.33
N ARG A 46 11.19 0.47 2.53
CA ARG A 46 11.35 0.87 1.13
C ARG A 46 10.12 1.57 0.60
N ASP A 47 10.28 2.22 -0.55
CA ASP A 47 9.21 2.76 -1.35
C ASP A 47 8.87 1.81 -2.51
N VAL A 48 7.58 1.62 -2.80
CA VAL A 48 7.09 0.73 -3.85
C VAL A 48 6.21 1.52 -4.82
N ALA A 49 6.61 1.54 -6.10
CA ALA A 49 5.81 2.06 -7.19
C ALA A 49 6.14 1.32 -8.51
N PRO A 50 5.17 1.21 -9.44
CA PRO A 50 5.46 0.86 -10.81
C PRO A 50 6.34 1.95 -11.47
N SER A 51 7.07 1.58 -12.52
CA SER A 51 7.91 2.53 -13.27
C SER A 51 7.11 3.54 -14.09
N ASP A 52 5.88 3.19 -14.46
CA ASP A 52 4.90 4.09 -15.10
C ASP A 52 3.74 4.33 -14.13
N LEU A 53 3.43 5.60 -13.90
CA LEU A 53 2.40 6.06 -12.96
C LEU A 53 1.09 6.44 -13.66
N ALA A 54 1.01 6.34 -14.99
CA ALA A 54 -0.22 6.64 -15.72
C ALA A 54 -1.38 5.77 -15.21
N SER A 55 -2.51 6.42 -14.90
CA SER A 55 -3.74 5.78 -14.40
C SER A 55 -3.60 5.02 -13.07
N VAL A 56 -2.50 5.19 -12.33
CA VAL A 56 -2.32 4.60 -11.00
C VAL A 56 -3.03 5.47 -9.96
N THR A 57 -3.96 4.86 -9.21
CA THR A 57 -4.72 5.54 -8.13
C THR A 57 -4.25 5.15 -6.73
N GLY A 58 -3.31 4.21 -6.65
CA GLY A 58 -2.67 3.75 -5.41
C GLY A 58 -1.84 2.50 -5.65
N VAL A 59 -0.87 2.26 -4.77
CA VAL A 59 -0.06 1.03 -4.77
C VAL A 59 -0.33 0.27 -3.47
N PHE A 60 -0.64 -1.02 -3.59
CA PHE A 60 -1.00 -1.88 -2.45
C PHE A 60 -0.02 -3.05 -2.37
N PRO A 61 1.09 -2.91 -1.64
CA PRO A 61 2.10 -3.94 -1.51
C PRO A 61 1.70 -5.08 -0.57
N ARG A 62 2.20 -6.28 -0.88
CA ARG A 62 2.29 -7.44 0.01
C ARG A 62 3.74 -7.87 0.09
N ILE A 63 4.24 -8.12 1.30
CA ILE A 63 5.66 -8.35 1.56
C ILE A 63 5.90 -9.70 2.24
N THR A 64 7.02 -10.35 1.92
CA THR A 64 7.44 -11.61 2.57
C THR A 64 7.78 -11.37 4.04
N PRO A 65 7.69 -12.39 4.91
CA PRO A 65 7.99 -12.21 6.33
C PRO A 65 9.40 -11.68 6.61
N ASP A 66 10.39 -12.10 5.83
CA ASP A 66 11.76 -11.60 5.94
C ASP A 66 11.98 -10.18 5.39
N GLY A 67 10.95 -9.54 4.84
CA GLY A 67 11.00 -8.21 4.24
C GLY A 67 11.71 -8.13 2.88
N ARG A 68 12.23 -9.24 2.34
CA ARG A 68 13.13 -9.20 1.17
C ARG A 68 12.40 -9.00 -0.15
N ALA A 69 11.24 -9.61 -0.33
CA ALA A 69 10.48 -9.54 -1.58
C ALA A 69 9.10 -8.91 -1.35
N CYS A 70 8.61 -8.15 -2.33
CA CYS A 70 7.21 -7.73 -2.35
C CYS A 70 6.61 -7.97 -3.73
N ALA A 71 5.32 -8.28 -3.71
CA ALA A 71 4.42 -8.07 -4.84
C ALA A 71 3.55 -6.84 -4.54
N TYR A 72 2.99 -6.21 -5.55
CA TYR A 72 2.05 -5.11 -5.36
C TYR A 72 0.94 -5.19 -6.40
N ASN A 73 -0.24 -4.70 -6.03
CA ASN A 73 -1.33 -4.48 -6.98
C ASN A 73 -1.58 -2.97 -7.17
N VAL A 74 -2.01 -2.63 -8.38
CA VAL A 74 -2.31 -1.28 -8.84
C VAL A 74 -3.74 -1.29 -9.39
N PRO A 75 -4.73 -0.71 -8.69
CA PRO A 75 -6.08 -0.64 -9.20
C PRO A 75 -6.12 0.29 -10.42
N GLN A 76 -6.67 -0.20 -11.53
CA GLN A 76 -6.97 0.58 -12.71
C GLN A 76 -8.49 0.66 -12.86
N PHE A 77 -9.03 1.89 -12.81
CA PHE A 77 -10.43 2.14 -13.06
C PHE A 77 -10.57 2.73 -14.47
N LEU A 78 -11.07 1.93 -15.40
CA LEU A 78 -11.42 2.41 -16.74
C LEU A 78 -12.79 3.07 -16.67
N SER A 79 -12.85 4.33 -17.08
CA SER A 79 -14.11 5.08 -17.21
C SER A 79 -14.29 5.50 -18.66
N GLU A 80 -15.50 5.33 -19.18
CA GLU A 80 -15.89 5.80 -20.50
C GLU A 80 -16.87 6.97 -20.34
N ILE A 81 -16.66 8.04 -21.11
CA ILE A 81 -17.54 9.21 -21.13
C ILE A 81 -18.42 9.10 -22.37
N HIS A 82 -19.73 9.02 -22.15
CA HIS A 82 -20.72 9.04 -23.23
C HIS A 82 -21.42 10.39 -23.28
N LEU A 83 -21.57 10.95 -24.49
CA LEU A 83 -22.44 12.09 -24.76
C LEU A 83 -23.77 11.57 -25.30
N VAL A 84 -24.87 11.92 -24.64
CA VAL A 84 -26.22 11.60 -25.13
C VAL A 84 -26.90 12.89 -25.55
N GLU A 85 -27.31 12.97 -26.81
CA GLU A 85 -28.07 14.08 -27.38
C GLU A 85 -29.49 13.61 -27.72
N GLY A 86 -30.50 14.47 -27.50
CA GLY A 86 -31.87 14.22 -27.97
C GLY A 86 -32.71 13.25 -27.12
N LEU A 87 -32.44 13.11 -25.82
CA LEU A 87 -33.30 12.36 -24.90
C LEU A 87 -34.74 12.95 -24.91
N ARG A 88 -35.74 12.12 -25.19
CA ARG A 88 -37.17 12.48 -25.19
C ARG A 88 -37.92 11.67 -24.13
#